data_AF-A0A174V171-F1
#
_entry.id   AF-A0A174V171-F1
#
_cell.length_a   1.000
_cell.length_b   1.000
_cell.length_c   1.000
_cell.angle_alpha   90.00
_cell.angle_beta   90.00
_cell.angle_gamma   90.00
#
_symmetry.space_group_name_H-M   'P 1'
#
loop_
_entity.id
_entity.type
_entity.pdbx_description
1 polymer ?
#
loop_
_entity_poly.entity_id
_entity_poly.type
_entity_poly.pdbx_seq_one_letter_code
_entity_poly.pdbx_strand_id
1 'polypeptide(L)' 'MEETILSQMAQKEGVTEQMKAEDMMKWVRLMNALRSSAQEIVKAEVIFV' A
#
# COMPACT_ATOMS: atom_id res chain seq x y z
N MET A 1 -2.49 -2.62 -12.18
CA MET A 1 -3.61 -2.30 -11.25
C MET A 1 -3.12 -2.22 -9.82
N GLU A 2 -2.58 -3.30 -9.26
CA GLU A 2 -2.14 -3.33 -7.85
C GLU A 2 -1.01 -2.32 -7.54
N GLU A 3 -0.02 -2.18 -8.44
CA GLU A 3 1.11 -1.25 -8.29
C GLU A 3 0.69 0.23 -8.30
N THR A 4 -0.36 0.57 -9.07
CA THR A 4 -0.92 1.92 -9.17
C THR A 4 -1.70 2.28 -7.92
N ILE A 5 -2.51 1.34 -7.41
CA ILE A 5 -3.25 1.50 -6.15
C ILE A 5 -2.27 1.64 -4.99
N LEU A 6 -1.24 0.79 -4.92
CA LEU A 6 -0.19 0.89 -3.91
C LEU A 6 0.53 2.25 -3.93
N SER A 7 0.90 2.77 -5.10
CA SER A 7 1.54 4.09 -5.20
C SER A 7 0.63 5.23 -4.75
N GLN A 8 -0.65 5.20 -5.12
CA GLN A 8 -1.64 6.19 -4.69
C GLN A 8 -1.88 6.13 -3.17
N MET A 9 -2.00 4.93 -2.62
CA MET A 9 -2.20 4.77 -1.18
C MET A 9 -0.93 5.12 -0.40
N ALA A 10 0.26 4.82 -0.91
CA ALA A 10 1.53 5.23 -0.32
C ALA A 10 1.67 6.75 -0.28
N GLN A 11 1.31 7.45 -1.36
CA GLN A 11 1.23 8.92 -1.36
C GLN A 11 0.22 9.44 -0.35
N LYS A 12 -0.96 8.81 -0.24
CA LYS A 12 -2.02 9.21 0.68
C LYS A 12 -1.65 9.01 2.16
N GLU A 13 -0.96 7.91 2.48
CA GLU A 13 -0.45 7.59 3.82
C GLU A 13 0.87 8.32 4.15
N GLY A 14 1.47 9.02 3.18
CA GLY A 14 2.75 9.70 3.37
C GLY A 14 3.93 8.74 3.51
N VAL A 15 3.83 7.53 2.95
CA VAL A 15 4.91 6.54 2.92
C VAL A 15 5.94 7.00 1.89
N THR A 16 7.03 7.60 2.36
CA THR A 16 8.13 8.08 1.50
C THR A 16 9.40 7.25 1.70
N GLU A 17 10.32 7.33 0.73
CA GLU A 17 11.66 6.73 0.90
C GLU A 17 12.46 7.42 2.02
N GLN A 18 12.14 8.66 2.40
CA GLN A 18 12.73 9.30 3.57
C GLN A 18 12.30 8.61 4.86
N MET A 19 11.02 8.24 4.97
CA MET A 19 10.52 7.44 6.11
C MET A 19 11.22 6.08 6.20
N LYS A 20 11.59 5.47 5.07
CA LYS A 20 12.34 4.22 5.05
C LYS A 20 13.76 4.38 5.62
N ALA A 21 14.38 5.54 5.39
CA ALA A 21 15.70 5.87 5.93
C ALA A 21 15.65 6.19 7.43
N GLU A 22 14.58 6.79 7.91
CA GLU A 22 14.39 7.14 9.33
C GLU A 22 13.87 5.96 10.17
N ASP A 23 12.89 5.21 9.66
CA ASP A 23 12.28 4.05 10.33
C ASP A 23 11.80 3.01 9.31
N MET A 24 12.75 2.14 8.93
CA MET A 24 12.50 1.04 8.00
C MET A 24 11.40 0.09 8.50
N MET A 25 11.30 -0.16 9.81
CA MET A 25 10.30 -1.09 10.35
C MET A 25 8.90 -0.52 10.27
N LYS A 26 8.74 0.80 10.48
CA LYS A 26 7.47 1.50 10.26
C LYS A 26 7.11 1.52 8.77
N TRP A 27 8.08 1.78 7.89
CA TRP A 27 7.86 1.75 6.45
C TRP A 27 7.36 0.38 5.96
N VAL A 28 8.00 -0.71 6.39
CA VAL A 28 7.57 -2.08 6.04
C VAL A 28 6.17 -2.37 6.56
N ARG A 29 5.83 -1.95 7.79
CA ARG A 29 4.49 -2.12 8.34
C ARG A 29 3.43 -1.40 7.52
N LEU A 30 3.67 -0.15 7.14
CA LEU A 30 2.75 0.62 6.31
C LEU A 30 2.61 0.02 4.91
N MET A 31 3.71 -0.35 4.26
CA MET A 31 3.68 -1.02 2.95
C MET A 31 2.89 -2.34 2.98
N ASN A 32 3.00 -3.12 4.05
CA ASN A 32 2.21 -4.34 4.22
C ASN A 32 0.72 -4.03 4.42
N ALA A 33 0.37 -3.02 5.22
CA ALA A 33 -1.03 -2.60 5.41
C ALA A 33 -1.65 -2.09 4.10
N LEU A 34 -0.89 -1.33 3.31
CA LEU A 34 -1.29 -0.85 1.99
C LEU A 34 -1.51 -2.01 1.00
N ARG A 35 -0.61 -2.99 0.99
CA ARG A 35 -0.76 -4.19 0.15
C ARG A 35 -1.99 -5.00 0.53
N SER A 36 -2.23 -5.19 1.84
CA SER A 36 -3.43 -5.88 2.31
C SER A 36 -4.70 -5.17 1.84
N SER A 37 -4.72 -3.84 1.92
CA SER A 37 -5.87 -3.04 1.48
C SER A 37 -6.04 -3.07 -0.04
N ALA A 38 -4.96 -2.98 -0.81
CA ALA A 38 -5.00 -3.12 -2.26
C ALA A 38 -5.52 -4.49 -2.69
N GLN A 39 -5.13 -5.56 -1.99
CA GLN A 39 -5.63 -6.91 -2.23
C GLN A 39 -7.11 -7.05 -1.91
N GLU A 40 -7.61 -6.38 -0.86
CA GLU A 40 -9.06 -6.36 -0.59
C GLU A 40 -9.84 -5.64 -1.69
N ILE A 41 -9.34 -4.50 -2.19
CA ILE A 41 -9.96 -3.77 -3.31
C ILE A 41 -10.01 -4.66 -4.55
N VAL A 42 -8.89 -5.27 -4.92
CA VAL A 42 -8.82 -6.16 -6.10
C VAL A 42 -9.72 -7.38 -5.91
N LYS A 43 -9.76 -8.00 -4.72
CA LYS A 43 -10.67 -9.11 -4.45
C LYS A 43 -12.14 -8.70 -4.56
N ALA A 44 -12.49 -7.53 -4.03
CA ALA A 44 -13.85 -7.00 -4.15
C ALA A 44 -14.23 -6.76 -5.61
N GLU A 45 -13.31 -6.29 -6.45
CA GLU A 45 -13.55 -6.11 -7.88
C GLU A 45 -13.59 -7.43 -8.67
N VAL A 46 -12.81 -8.43 -8.27
CA VAL A 46 -12.75 -9.74 -8.96
C VAL A 46 -13.93 -10.67 -8.60
N ILE A 47 -14.54 -10.50 -7.43
CA ILE A 47 -15.71 -11.30 -7.00
C ILE A 47 -17.01 -10.86 -7.70
N PHE A 48 -17.02 -9.68 -8.34
CA PHE A 48 -18.13 -9.21 -9.18
C PHE A 48 -17.94 -9.58 -10.67
N VAL A 49 -17.68 -10.86 -10.97
CA VAL A 49 -17.73 -11.42 -12.33
C VAL A 49 -18.82 -12.49 -12.41
#